data_AF-A0A660ZI39-F1
#
_entry.id   AF-A0A660ZI39-F1
#
_cell.length_a   1.000
_cell.length_b   1.000
_cell.length_c   1.000
_cell.angle_alpha   90.00
_cell.angle_beta   90.00
_cell.angle_gamma   90.00
#
_symmetry.space_group_name_H-M   'P 1'
#
loop_
_entity.id
_entity.type
_entity.pdbx_description
1 polymer ?
#
loop_
_entity_poly.entity_id
_entity_poly.type
_entity_poly.pdbx_seq_one_letter_code
_entity_poly.pdbx_strand_id
1 'polypeptide(L)'
;EEARRLLEQLRSSNSIPPNEPPLIVGSLEFYPYSEEYLRDQGVPIETESDRKVLKLIRPVKEFALNPVPSPKEIQKVFPALKDLYKTLLLAKANRVNPKVAELAWNYLAASCACIAGISELPRLPEIGNFVYEVLLEASDHPIPKHEPEKENFFDEHPNIGSLAPRLTAAYGLMFLSRIRKYATPKLLDTIKRLSKDSVPAVRFQIASNLYRLFDTARDFMWKLIEHIAAEEKSYGVLWGLLAGPLLRLSWVEPERVAKLTKAIFDRVEDNKHGSKSVREVCIQIFTNLYVWQNQPLSREKVYSIISSPFEHSDEAQTVLTNLRTALTYKINDIFDTEAAFVRQRARNLLQHLFQSAWHKLKEIERRYADLPPTKWPQQLQDKTRSLMGLVEGAVREVYFASGAHDAKEQGQVKTQPSRAERIKFYNEFSELLDEFAETGLPNIIHYLVETLEFFIPINRRDVFLKIARAVKAGEREGYQYEPLAVDLIVKIISRYLADYRNLLQKDAECQRALIDILDIFVKAGWPKAWRVAYRLEEIFR
;
A
#
# COMPACT_ATOMS: atom_id res chain seq x y z
N GLU A 1 -8.38 -5.47 32.00
CA GLU A 1 -7.33 -6.24 32.69
C GLU A 1 -6.70 -7.33 31.83
N GLU A 2 -7.47 -8.00 30.98
CA GLU A 2 -6.98 -9.03 30.03
C GLU A 2 -5.88 -8.55 29.08
N ALA A 3 -5.99 -7.34 28.53
CA ALA A 3 -4.96 -6.77 27.65
C ALA A 3 -3.63 -6.53 28.37
N ARG A 4 -3.65 -6.21 29.68
CA ARG A 4 -2.41 -6.09 30.47
C ARG A 4 -1.76 -7.45 30.70
N ARG A 5 -2.56 -8.48 30.99
CA ARG A 5 -2.07 -9.85 31.12
C ARG A 5 -1.48 -10.39 29.81
N LEU A 6 -2.14 -10.16 28.68
CA LEU A 6 -1.63 -10.57 27.36
C LEU A 6 -0.33 -9.84 27.02
N LEU A 7 -0.23 -8.54 27.32
CA LEU A 7 0.97 -7.75 27.07
C LEU A 7 2.12 -8.14 28.02
N GLU A 8 1.83 -8.55 29.26
CA GLU A 8 2.80 -9.17 30.17
C GLU A 8 3.24 -10.56 29.69
N GLN A 9 2.33 -11.36 29.11
CA GLN A 9 2.63 -12.66 28.49
C GLN A 9 3.50 -12.51 27.23
N LEU A 10 3.23 -11.51 26.39
CA LEU A 10 4.02 -11.23 25.19
C LEU A 10 5.38 -10.62 25.55
N ARG A 11 5.46 -9.84 26.63
CA ARG A 11 6.73 -9.36 27.20
C ARG A 11 7.57 -10.49 27.78
N SER A 12 6.96 -11.44 28.49
CA SER A 12 7.68 -12.56 29.10
C SER A 12 8.14 -13.61 28.09
N SER A 13 7.44 -13.74 26.96
CA SER A 13 7.79 -14.63 25.84
C SER A 13 8.61 -13.95 24.74
N ASN A 14 8.98 -12.68 24.91
CA ASN A 14 9.69 -11.86 23.91
C ASN A 14 9.05 -11.92 22.51
N SER A 15 7.72 -12.02 22.45
CA SER A 15 6.92 -12.31 21.26
C SER A 15 6.01 -11.15 20.84
N ILE A 16 6.33 -9.92 21.27
CA ILE A 16 5.59 -8.73 20.84
C ILE A 16 5.83 -8.54 19.34
N PRO A 17 4.79 -8.58 18.49
CA PRO A 17 4.94 -8.29 17.07
C PRO A 17 5.47 -6.85 16.91
N PRO A 18 6.49 -6.63 16.07
CA PRO A 18 6.99 -5.29 15.85
C PRO A 18 5.87 -4.43 15.25
N ASN A 19 5.65 -3.24 15.81
CA ASN A 19 4.66 -2.29 15.33
C ASN A 19 5.23 -1.57 14.08
N GLU A 20 5.26 -2.28 12.96
CA GLU A 20 5.79 -1.78 11.70
C GLU A 20 4.65 -1.21 10.82
N PRO A 21 4.85 -0.03 10.20
CA PRO A 21 3.88 0.50 9.26
C PRO A 21 3.74 -0.43 8.05
N PRO A 22 2.55 -0.53 7.42
CA PRO A 22 2.27 -1.47 6.33
C PRO A 22 3.09 -1.22 5.05
N LEU A 23 3.85 -0.13 4.98
CA LEU A 23 4.79 0.16 3.91
C LEU A 23 6.01 0.91 4.49
N ILE A 24 7.15 0.23 4.61
CA ILE A 24 8.44 0.87 4.88
C ILE A 24 9.10 1.17 3.53
N VAL A 25 8.77 2.32 2.94
CA VAL A 25 9.57 2.86 1.83
C VAL A 25 10.88 3.38 2.42
N GLY A 26 11.92 2.53 2.39
CA GLY A 26 13.28 2.91 2.80
C GLY A 26 14.12 1.82 3.46
N SER A 27 13.59 0.63 3.77
CA SER A 27 14.40 -0.49 4.25
C SER A 27 14.92 -1.30 3.06
N LEU A 28 16.21 -1.18 2.73
CA LEU A 28 16.85 -2.13 1.82
C LEU A 28 16.96 -3.49 2.50
N GLU A 29 16.52 -4.54 1.81
CA GLU A 29 16.91 -5.90 2.15
C GLU A 29 18.29 -6.18 1.52
N PHE A 30 19.27 -6.42 2.38
CA PHE A 30 20.64 -6.72 1.99
C PHE A 30 20.93 -8.21 2.12
N TYR A 31 21.55 -8.80 1.09
CA TYR A 31 22.12 -10.15 1.20
C TYR A 31 23.58 -10.09 1.65
N PRO A 32 23.95 -10.71 2.79
CA PRO A 32 25.31 -10.69 3.30
C PRO A 32 26.23 -11.62 2.48
N TYR A 33 27.44 -11.15 2.17
CA TYR A 33 28.52 -11.99 1.66
C TYR A 33 29.35 -12.55 2.83
N SER A 34 29.63 -13.85 2.88
CA SER A 34 30.40 -14.49 3.96
C SER A 34 31.88 -14.66 3.62
N GLU A 35 32.69 -15.02 4.63
CA GLU A 35 34.05 -15.53 4.38
C GLU A 35 34.00 -16.80 3.51
N GLU A 36 32.93 -17.59 3.60
CA GLU A 36 32.67 -18.77 2.76
C GLU A 36 32.44 -18.37 1.30
N TYR A 37 31.72 -17.27 1.03
CA TYR A 37 31.56 -16.74 -0.34
C TYR A 37 32.91 -16.42 -1.01
N LEU A 38 33.90 -15.91 -0.26
CA LEU A 38 35.25 -15.67 -0.81
C LEU A 38 35.98 -16.99 -1.11
N ARG A 39 35.77 -18.02 -0.29
CA ARG A 39 36.34 -19.37 -0.51
C ARG A 39 35.70 -20.07 -1.70
N ASP A 40 34.38 -19.94 -1.85
CA ASP A 40 33.62 -20.49 -2.98
C ASP A 40 34.03 -19.86 -4.31
N GLN A 41 34.52 -18.60 -4.29
CA GLN A 41 35.13 -17.94 -5.44
C GLN A 41 36.63 -18.25 -5.64
N GLY A 42 37.20 -19.16 -4.84
CA GLY A 42 38.60 -19.57 -4.94
C GLY A 42 39.60 -18.47 -4.58
N VAL A 43 39.21 -17.48 -3.77
CA VAL A 43 40.08 -16.36 -3.39
C VAL A 43 41.11 -16.84 -2.34
N PRO A 44 42.43 -16.76 -2.61
CA PRO A 44 43.45 -17.10 -1.62
C PRO A 44 43.49 -16.02 -0.53
N ILE A 45 43.08 -16.38 0.69
CA ILE A 45 42.94 -15.48 1.85
C ILE A 45 43.95 -15.77 2.98
N GLU A 46 45.06 -16.42 2.64
CA GLU A 46 45.99 -16.93 3.66
C GLU A 46 47.07 -15.95 4.10
N THR A 47 47.20 -14.79 3.44
CA THR A 47 48.21 -13.79 3.81
C THR A 47 47.89 -13.18 5.18
N GLU A 48 48.93 -12.77 5.92
CA GLU A 48 48.76 -12.15 7.24
C GLU A 48 47.93 -10.84 7.14
N SER A 49 48.10 -10.09 6.05
CA SER A 49 47.35 -8.86 5.79
C SER A 49 45.87 -9.12 5.53
N ASP A 50 45.52 -10.18 4.78
CA ASP A 50 44.12 -10.58 4.57
C ASP A 50 43.47 -11.03 5.88
N ARG A 51 44.17 -11.87 6.66
CA ARG A 51 43.68 -12.34 7.97
C ARG A 51 43.43 -11.19 8.95
N LYS A 52 44.30 -10.17 8.93
CA LYS A 52 44.12 -8.96 9.75
C LYS A 52 42.82 -8.22 9.38
N VAL A 53 42.56 -8.04 8.09
CA VAL A 53 41.32 -7.38 7.62
C VAL A 53 40.09 -8.22 7.98
N LEU A 54 40.11 -9.53 7.73
CA LEU A 54 39.00 -10.43 8.06
C LEU A 54 38.66 -10.43 9.57
N LYS A 55 39.68 -10.39 10.44
CA LYS A 55 39.47 -10.28 11.89
C LYS A 55 38.77 -8.97 12.28
N LEU A 56 39.13 -7.86 11.63
CA LEU A 56 38.51 -6.56 11.86
C LEU A 56 37.09 -6.45 11.28
N ILE A 57 36.78 -7.19 10.21
CA ILE A 57 35.44 -7.23 9.61
C ILE A 57 34.40 -7.82 10.58
N ARG A 58 34.74 -8.86 11.36
CA ARG A 58 33.76 -9.61 12.17
C ARG A 58 32.85 -8.74 13.05
N PRO A 59 33.36 -7.89 13.97
CA PRO A 59 32.50 -7.05 14.79
C PRO A 59 31.72 -5.99 13.99
N VAL A 60 32.26 -5.56 12.85
CA VAL A 60 31.62 -4.59 11.94
C VAL A 60 30.47 -5.25 11.17
N LYS A 61 30.66 -6.49 10.71
CA LYS A 61 29.64 -7.29 10.03
C LYS A 61 28.46 -7.59 10.96
N GLU A 62 28.73 -8.06 12.18
CA GLU A 62 27.68 -8.33 13.17
C GLU A 62 26.87 -7.05 13.46
N PHE A 63 27.55 -5.91 13.56
CA PHE A 63 26.89 -4.62 13.75
C PHE A 63 26.06 -4.19 12.53
N ALA A 64 26.58 -4.33 11.31
CA ALA A 64 25.89 -3.94 10.08
C ALA A 64 24.57 -4.70 9.85
N LEU A 65 24.45 -5.90 10.42
CA LEU A 65 23.23 -6.71 10.36
C LEU A 65 22.20 -6.32 11.43
N ASN A 66 22.51 -5.38 12.33
CA ASN A 66 21.55 -4.82 13.28
C ASN A 66 20.83 -3.61 12.64
N PRO A 67 19.50 -3.69 12.41
CA PRO A 67 18.76 -2.65 11.71
C PRO A 67 18.61 -1.34 12.50
N VAL A 68 18.66 -1.38 13.85
CA VAL A 68 18.46 -0.20 14.70
C VAL A 68 19.45 -0.22 15.87
N PRO A 69 20.71 0.19 15.65
CA PRO A 69 21.73 0.14 16.69
C PRO A 69 21.53 1.23 17.75
N SER A 70 21.64 0.86 19.02
CA SER A 70 21.62 1.79 20.14
C SER A 70 22.91 2.63 20.22
N PRO A 71 22.88 3.82 20.86
CA PRO A 71 24.09 4.64 21.06
C PRO A 71 25.23 3.89 21.76
N LYS A 72 24.91 2.95 22.67
CA LYS A 72 25.90 2.12 23.36
C LYS A 72 26.58 1.14 22.42
N GLU A 73 25.82 0.49 21.52
CA GLU A 73 26.36 -0.43 20.53
C GLU A 73 27.25 0.30 19.51
N ILE A 74 26.84 1.51 19.10
CA ILE A 74 27.63 2.37 18.23
C ILE A 74 28.97 2.72 18.88
N GLN A 75 28.94 3.15 20.16
CA GLN A 75 30.17 3.46 20.89
C GLN A 75 31.09 2.24 21.03
N LYS A 76 30.50 1.03 21.19
CA LYS A 76 31.24 -0.23 21.30
C LYS A 76 31.91 -0.63 19.98
N VAL A 77 31.25 -0.47 18.84
CA VAL A 77 31.81 -0.83 17.53
C VAL A 77 32.75 0.24 16.95
N PHE A 78 32.63 1.49 17.40
CA PHE A 78 33.36 2.64 16.84
C PHE A 78 34.89 2.45 16.73
N PRO A 79 35.61 1.90 17.74
CA PRO A 79 37.03 1.61 17.61
C PRO A 79 37.33 0.63 16.46
N ALA A 80 36.52 -0.42 16.29
CA ALA A 80 36.70 -1.40 15.23
C ALA A 80 36.47 -0.78 13.84
N LEU A 81 35.50 0.13 13.70
CA LEU A 81 35.28 0.88 12.46
C LEU A 81 36.51 1.74 12.11
N LYS A 82 37.07 2.46 13.08
CA LYS A 82 38.28 3.28 12.90
C LYS A 82 39.48 2.44 12.47
N ASP A 83 39.70 1.30 13.12
CA ASP A 83 40.82 0.42 12.83
C ASP A 83 40.68 -0.26 11.46
N LEU A 84 39.46 -0.67 11.10
CA LEU A 84 39.15 -1.21 9.78
C LEU A 84 39.42 -0.17 8.69
N TYR A 85 38.92 1.06 8.85
CA TYR A 85 39.14 2.15 7.90
C TYR A 85 40.63 2.48 7.73
N LYS A 86 41.39 2.64 8.82
CA LYS A 86 42.85 2.84 8.77
C LYS A 86 43.57 1.72 8.04
N THR A 87 43.13 0.47 8.25
CA THR A 87 43.71 -0.70 7.57
C THR A 87 43.41 -0.67 6.07
N LEU A 88 42.21 -0.24 5.68
CA LEU A 88 41.80 -0.13 4.28
C LEU A 88 42.56 0.97 3.52
N LEU A 89 42.86 2.10 4.17
CA LEU A 89 43.71 3.15 3.57
C LEU A 89 45.11 2.64 3.19
N LEU A 90 45.61 1.63 3.89
CA LEU A 90 46.91 1.00 3.62
C LEU A 90 46.80 -0.32 2.84
N ALA A 91 45.60 -0.73 2.43
CA ALA A 91 45.35 -2.05 1.82
C ALA A 91 46.22 -2.30 0.58
N LYS A 92 46.35 -1.30 -0.30
CA LYS A 92 47.18 -1.40 -1.51
C LYS A 92 48.66 -1.56 -1.17
N ALA A 93 49.16 -0.78 -0.22
CA ALA A 93 50.56 -0.85 0.23
C ALA A 93 50.86 -2.21 0.89
N ASN A 94 49.91 -2.73 1.65
CA ASN A 94 50.00 -4.02 2.35
C ASN A 94 49.63 -5.22 1.47
N ARG A 95 49.38 -5.02 0.16
CA ARG A 95 49.02 -6.06 -0.81
C ARG A 95 47.83 -6.93 -0.36
N VAL A 96 46.85 -6.33 0.32
CA VAL A 96 45.58 -6.99 0.68
C VAL A 96 44.86 -7.39 -0.60
N ASN A 97 44.27 -8.59 -0.61
CA ASN A 97 43.50 -9.08 -1.74
C ASN A 97 42.34 -8.12 -2.06
N PRO A 98 42.18 -7.67 -3.32
CA PRO A 98 41.12 -6.72 -3.69
C PRO A 98 39.71 -7.18 -3.28
N LYS A 99 39.41 -8.49 -3.30
CA LYS A 99 38.11 -9.03 -2.89
C LYS A 99 37.89 -9.01 -1.39
N VAL A 100 38.96 -9.14 -0.59
CA VAL A 100 38.91 -8.96 0.87
C VAL A 100 38.72 -7.48 1.21
N ALA A 101 39.41 -6.58 0.51
CA ALA A 101 39.21 -5.14 0.67
C ALA A 101 37.80 -4.69 0.25
N GLU A 102 37.26 -5.24 -0.84
CA GLU A 102 35.87 -5.01 -1.28
C GLU A 102 34.87 -5.43 -0.20
N LEU A 103 35.01 -6.65 0.34
CA LEU A 103 34.15 -7.14 1.43
C LEU A 103 34.24 -6.25 2.67
N ALA A 104 35.44 -5.77 3.01
CA ALA A 104 35.64 -4.84 4.12
C ALA A 104 34.93 -3.51 3.91
N TRP A 105 35.04 -2.93 2.71
CA TRP A 105 34.36 -1.71 2.33
C TRP A 105 32.84 -1.86 2.34
N ASN A 106 32.30 -3.02 1.93
CA ASN A 106 30.87 -3.30 1.98
C ASN A 106 30.33 -3.13 3.42
N TYR A 107 30.97 -3.79 4.38
CA TYR A 107 30.55 -3.75 5.78
C TYR A 107 30.85 -2.44 6.49
N LEU A 108 31.97 -1.79 6.14
CA LEU A 108 32.32 -0.47 6.66
C LEU A 108 31.30 0.58 6.22
N ALA A 109 31.01 0.66 4.91
CA ALA A 109 30.03 1.61 4.37
C ALA A 109 28.62 1.33 4.92
N ALA A 110 28.22 0.06 5.01
CA ALA A 110 26.93 -0.33 5.60
C ALA A 110 26.79 0.09 7.05
N SER A 111 27.81 -0.18 7.89
CA SER A 111 27.79 0.24 9.28
C SER A 111 27.71 1.76 9.41
N CYS A 112 28.47 2.50 8.61
CA CYS A 112 28.43 3.96 8.59
C CYS A 112 27.06 4.49 8.13
N ALA A 113 26.42 3.86 7.14
CA ALA A 113 25.08 4.24 6.69
C ALA A 113 24.00 3.95 7.75
N CYS A 114 24.09 2.83 8.46
CA CYS A 114 23.24 2.55 9.62
C CYS A 114 23.40 3.63 10.71
N ILE A 115 24.64 4.01 11.03
CA ILE A 115 24.92 5.08 12.01
C ILE A 115 24.40 6.44 11.52
N ALA A 116 24.48 6.75 10.22
CA ALA A 116 23.90 7.98 9.66
C ALA A 116 22.38 8.08 9.90
N GLY A 117 21.71 6.93 9.97
CA GLY A 117 20.28 6.79 10.15
C GLY A 117 19.73 7.24 11.51
N ILE A 118 20.55 7.17 12.56
CA ILE A 118 20.06 7.34 13.93
C ILE A 118 19.71 8.80 14.26
N SER A 119 18.73 9.01 15.13
CA SER A 119 18.33 10.34 15.61
C SER A 119 19.39 11.02 16.47
N GLU A 120 20.18 10.23 17.20
CA GLU A 120 21.12 10.67 18.23
C GLU A 120 22.48 11.10 17.68
N LEU A 121 22.75 10.91 16.39
CA LEU A 121 24.04 11.23 15.77
C LEU A 121 24.52 12.66 16.04
N PRO A 122 23.67 13.71 16.06
CA PRO A 122 24.11 15.06 16.42
C PRO A 122 24.74 15.18 17.82
N ARG A 123 24.43 14.26 18.74
CA ARG A 123 25.01 14.18 20.09
C ARG A 123 26.36 13.43 20.12
N LEU A 124 26.77 12.83 19.00
CA LEU A 124 27.99 12.05 18.84
C LEU A 124 28.88 12.68 17.75
N PRO A 125 29.44 13.89 17.97
CA PRO A 125 30.06 14.69 16.91
C PRO A 125 31.31 14.04 16.30
N GLU A 126 32.11 13.32 17.10
CA GLU A 126 33.29 12.60 16.61
C GLU A 126 32.88 11.46 15.66
N ILE A 127 31.90 10.66 16.08
CA ILE A 127 31.38 9.53 15.29
C ILE A 127 30.72 10.05 14.02
N GLY A 128 29.93 11.11 14.10
CA GLY A 128 29.29 11.72 12.95
C GLY A 128 30.27 12.27 11.92
N ASN A 129 31.38 12.89 12.37
CA ASN A 129 32.45 13.35 11.46
C ASN A 129 33.13 12.17 10.76
N PHE A 130 33.46 11.11 11.51
CA PHE A 130 34.05 9.89 10.95
C PHE A 130 33.12 9.25 9.91
N VAL A 131 31.83 9.10 10.24
CA VAL A 131 30.83 8.54 9.32
C VAL A 131 30.71 9.39 8.06
N TYR A 132 30.70 10.72 8.18
CA TYR A 132 30.67 11.63 7.04
C TYR A 132 31.88 11.45 6.11
N GLU A 133 33.08 11.37 6.67
CA GLU A 133 34.32 11.17 5.90
C GLU A 133 34.33 9.82 5.17
N VAL A 134 34.03 8.73 5.89
CA VAL A 134 34.01 7.38 5.32
C VAL A 134 32.98 7.24 4.22
N LEU A 135 31.77 7.79 4.39
CA LEU A 135 30.73 7.71 3.37
C LEU A 135 31.07 8.56 2.13
N LEU A 136 31.73 9.71 2.30
CA LEU A 136 32.23 10.48 1.16
C LEU A 136 33.25 9.68 0.36
N GLU A 137 34.22 9.02 1.03
CA GLU A 137 35.20 8.19 0.33
C GLU A 137 34.57 6.96 -0.33
N ALA A 138 33.67 6.27 0.38
CA ALA A 138 32.93 5.14 -0.17
C ALA A 138 32.07 5.53 -1.39
N SER A 139 31.66 6.79 -1.51
CA SER A 139 30.90 7.29 -2.68
C SER A 139 31.70 7.35 -3.99
N ASP A 140 33.03 7.24 -3.91
CA ASP A 140 33.93 7.16 -5.06
C ASP A 140 34.40 5.73 -5.33
N HIS A 141 33.94 4.75 -4.53
CA HIS A 141 34.33 3.35 -4.68
C HIS A 141 33.83 2.77 -6.02
N PRO A 142 34.62 1.95 -6.75
CA PRO A 142 34.25 1.45 -8.07
C PRO A 142 33.07 0.46 -8.08
N ILE A 143 32.73 -0.12 -6.93
CA ILE A 143 31.61 -1.08 -6.76
C ILE A 143 30.36 -0.34 -6.25
N PRO A 144 29.18 -0.53 -6.86
CA PRO A 144 28.89 -1.54 -7.89
C PRO A 144 29.34 -1.11 -9.30
N LYS A 145 29.59 -2.11 -10.15
CA LYS A 145 29.78 -1.88 -11.59
C LYS A 145 28.42 -1.93 -12.28
N HIS A 146 28.32 -1.27 -13.43
CA HIS A 146 27.11 -1.29 -14.24
C HIS A 146 27.00 -2.63 -14.98
N GLU A 147 25.86 -3.28 -14.84
CA GLU A 147 25.53 -4.60 -15.39
C GLU A 147 24.19 -4.47 -16.16
N PRO A 148 24.23 -4.14 -17.47
CA PRO A 148 23.03 -3.86 -18.27
C PRO A 148 21.98 -4.98 -18.24
N GLU A 149 22.43 -6.23 -18.14
CA GLU A 149 21.58 -7.43 -18.06
C GLU A 149 20.71 -7.49 -16.81
N LYS A 150 21.04 -6.74 -15.75
CA LYS A 150 20.27 -6.67 -14.50
C LYS A 150 19.30 -5.49 -14.44
N GLU A 151 19.28 -4.60 -15.44
CA GLU A 151 18.43 -3.39 -15.41
C GLU A 151 16.94 -3.73 -15.41
N ASN A 152 16.50 -4.69 -16.23
CA ASN A 152 15.10 -5.09 -16.27
C ASN A 152 14.64 -5.68 -14.93
N PHE A 153 15.48 -6.52 -14.31
CA PHE A 153 15.21 -7.08 -12.99
C PHE A 153 15.12 -5.98 -11.93
N PHE A 154 16.03 -5.00 -11.99
CA PHE A 154 16.01 -3.84 -11.10
C PHE A 154 14.76 -2.99 -11.28
N ASP A 155 14.31 -2.75 -12.51
CA ASP A 155 13.10 -1.96 -12.76
C ASP A 155 11.83 -2.63 -12.23
N GLU A 156 11.80 -3.97 -12.18
CA GLU A 156 10.72 -4.73 -11.51
C GLU A 156 10.89 -4.81 -9.99
N HIS A 157 12.13 -4.84 -9.50
CA HIS A 157 12.45 -5.07 -8.08
C HIS A 157 13.46 -4.05 -7.53
N PRO A 158 13.14 -2.74 -7.53
CA PRO A 158 14.12 -1.69 -7.24
C PRO A 158 14.62 -1.65 -5.79
N ASN A 159 13.91 -2.32 -4.88
CA ASN A 159 14.27 -2.38 -3.45
C ASN A 159 15.27 -3.48 -3.10
N ILE A 160 15.57 -4.40 -4.04
CA ILE A 160 16.53 -5.49 -3.83
C ILE A 160 17.93 -5.00 -4.20
N GLY A 161 18.85 -4.99 -3.24
CA GLY A 161 20.18 -4.41 -3.42
C GLY A 161 21.31 -5.16 -2.73
N SER A 162 22.51 -5.05 -3.30
CA SER A 162 23.76 -5.53 -2.67
C SER A 162 24.32 -4.53 -1.65
N LEU A 163 25.13 -5.01 -0.70
CA LEU A 163 25.93 -4.17 0.23
C LEU A 163 27.10 -3.44 -0.45
N ALA A 164 26.93 -2.99 -1.69
CA ALA A 164 28.00 -2.37 -2.46
C ALA A 164 28.37 -0.98 -1.89
N PRO A 165 29.66 -0.61 -1.76
CA PRO A 165 30.06 0.52 -0.94
C PRO A 165 29.52 1.85 -1.46
N ARG A 166 29.54 2.08 -2.79
CA ARG A 166 29.04 3.32 -3.39
C ARG A 166 27.52 3.44 -3.28
N LEU A 167 26.79 2.33 -3.39
CA LEU A 167 25.34 2.29 -3.21
C LEU A 167 24.98 2.61 -1.76
N THR A 168 25.63 1.95 -0.80
CA THR A 168 25.35 2.17 0.62
C THR A 168 25.81 3.55 1.09
N ALA A 169 26.88 4.08 0.50
CA ALA A 169 27.30 5.46 0.67
C ALA A 169 26.22 6.44 0.22
N ALA A 170 25.64 6.26 -0.98
CA ALA A 170 24.55 7.11 -1.48
C ALA A 170 23.38 7.15 -0.49
N TYR A 171 22.97 5.98 0.04
CA TYR A 171 21.94 5.89 1.06
C TYR A 171 22.32 6.66 2.35
N GLY A 172 23.49 6.38 2.93
CA GLY A 172 23.94 7.01 4.17
C GLY A 172 24.13 8.53 4.06
N LEU A 173 24.67 9.02 2.94
CA LEU A 173 24.86 10.44 2.66
C LEU A 173 23.52 11.20 2.60
N MET A 174 22.46 10.58 2.06
CA MET A 174 21.11 11.15 2.10
C MET A 174 20.55 11.26 3.52
N PHE A 175 20.93 10.36 4.44
CA PHE A 175 20.58 10.53 5.85
C PHE A 175 21.33 11.66 6.53
N LEU A 176 22.61 11.85 6.21
CA LEU A 176 23.39 12.97 6.75
C LEU A 176 22.90 14.31 6.22
N SER A 177 22.36 14.35 5.01
CA SER A 177 21.94 15.59 4.36
C SER A 177 20.80 16.33 5.06
N ARG A 178 20.01 15.65 5.91
CA ARG A 178 19.00 16.29 6.78
C ARG A 178 19.60 17.07 7.94
N ILE A 179 20.88 16.86 8.26
CA ILE A 179 21.58 17.50 9.38
C ILE A 179 22.36 18.69 8.83
N ARG A 180 22.00 19.91 9.24
CA ARG A 180 22.57 21.17 8.74
C ARG A 180 24.11 21.20 8.77
N LYS A 181 24.75 20.59 9.77
CA LYS A 181 26.21 20.48 9.88
C LYS A 181 26.86 19.76 8.68
N TYR A 182 26.22 18.71 8.15
CA TYR A 182 26.79 17.87 7.10
C TYR A 182 26.31 18.25 5.70
N ALA A 183 25.25 19.05 5.57
CA ALA A 183 24.72 19.59 4.32
C ALA A 183 25.64 20.68 3.70
N THR A 184 26.92 20.36 3.55
CA THR A 184 27.94 21.25 2.97
C THR A 184 27.89 21.23 1.44
N PRO A 185 28.50 22.22 0.76
CA PRO A 185 28.63 22.20 -0.70
C PRO A 185 29.24 20.90 -1.23
N LYS A 186 30.27 20.35 -0.54
CA LYS A 186 30.89 19.07 -0.89
C LYS A 186 29.89 17.91 -0.88
N LEU A 187 29.00 17.86 0.12
CA LEU A 187 27.95 16.83 0.16
C LEU A 187 26.96 17.00 -0.99
N LEU A 188 26.51 18.23 -1.26
CA LEU A 188 25.55 18.50 -2.32
C LEU A 188 26.12 18.17 -3.70
N ASP A 189 27.40 18.48 -3.97
CA ASP A 189 28.08 18.09 -5.20
C ASP A 189 28.21 16.57 -5.33
N THR A 190 28.48 15.87 -4.22
CA THR A 190 28.50 14.41 -4.18
C THR A 190 27.13 13.81 -4.51
N ILE A 191 26.05 14.34 -3.91
CA ILE A 191 24.68 13.92 -4.20
C ILE A 191 24.34 14.16 -5.68
N LYS A 192 24.72 15.31 -6.25
CA LYS A 192 24.51 15.64 -7.67
C LYS A 192 25.26 14.69 -8.60
N ARG A 193 26.47 14.27 -8.23
CA ARG A 193 27.25 13.28 -8.97
C ARG A 193 26.56 11.91 -8.92
N LEU A 194 26.17 11.45 -7.73
CA LEU A 194 25.53 10.15 -7.53
C LEU A 194 24.13 10.07 -8.15
N SER A 195 23.41 11.20 -8.28
CA SER A 195 22.13 11.22 -9.01
C SER A 195 22.30 10.98 -10.52
N LYS A 196 23.54 11.00 -11.03
CA LYS A 196 23.91 10.70 -12.42
C LYS A 196 24.82 9.48 -12.53
N ASP A 197 24.90 8.67 -11.48
CA ASP A 197 25.71 7.45 -11.47
C ASP A 197 25.29 6.52 -12.62
N SER A 198 26.22 5.76 -13.20
CA SER A 198 25.88 4.82 -14.27
C SER A 198 24.98 3.68 -13.77
N VAL A 199 25.06 3.32 -12.49
CA VAL A 199 24.29 2.21 -11.90
C VAL A 199 22.92 2.71 -11.40
N PRO A 200 21.79 2.20 -11.95
CA PRO A 200 20.44 2.62 -11.52
C PRO A 200 20.19 2.49 -10.02
N ALA A 201 20.66 1.42 -9.40
CA ALA A 201 20.49 1.19 -7.96
C ALA A 201 21.16 2.27 -7.07
N VAL A 202 22.23 2.93 -7.55
CA VAL A 202 22.84 4.08 -6.86
C VAL A 202 21.98 5.33 -7.04
N ARG A 203 21.53 5.61 -8.27
CA ARG A 203 20.64 6.74 -8.56
C ARG A 203 19.33 6.65 -7.77
N PHE A 204 18.80 5.44 -7.62
CA PHE A 204 17.61 5.14 -6.82
C PHE A 204 17.77 5.59 -5.35
N GLN A 205 18.92 5.33 -4.72
CA GLN A 205 19.12 5.75 -3.32
C GLN A 205 19.01 7.26 -3.16
N ILE A 206 19.51 8.01 -4.15
CA ILE A 206 19.36 9.47 -4.18
C ILE A 206 17.89 9.84 -4.40
N ALA A 207 17.29 9.37 -5.50
CA ALA A 207 15.93 9.70 -5.91
C ALA A 207 14.90 9.45 -4.81
N SER A 208 14.93 8.26 -4.19
CA SER A 208 13.99 7.84 -3.14
C SER A 208 14.09 8.64 -1.85
N ASN A 209 15.21 9.35 -1.62
CA ASN A 209 15.49 10.05 -0.37
C ASN A 209 15.61 11.57 -0.51
N LEU A 210 15.33 12.15 -1.68
CA LEU A 210 15.51 13.60 -1.92
C LEU A 210 14.76 14.47 -0.92
N TYR A 211 13.60 14.03 -0.41
CA TYR A 211 12.82 14.77 0.59
C TYR A 211 13.60 15.10 1.88
N ARG A 212 14.69 14.39 2.17
CA ARG A 212 15.54 14.66 3.34
C ARG A 212 16.27 16.00 3.28
N LEU A 213 16.40 16.57 2.08
CA LEU A 213 16.99 17.89 1.85
C LEU A 213 16.00 19.04 2.05
N PHE A 214 14.74 18.77 2.40
CA PHE A 214 13.67 19.77 2.45
C PHE A 214 13.98 20.97 3.35
N ASP A 215 14.64 20.74 4.49
CA ASP A 215 15.00 21.79 5.46
C ASP A 215 16.41 22.34 5.30
N THR A 216 17.29 21.64 4.58
CA THR A 216 18.71 21.97 4.47
C THR A 216 19.10 22.55 3.11
N ALA A 217 18.49 22.10 2.02
CA ALA A 217 18.81 22.52 0.65
C ALA A 217 17.60 22.36 -0.31
N ARG A 218 16.47 23.01 0.01
CA ARG A 218 15.19 22.86 -0.69
C ARG A 218 15.25 23.12 -2.20
N ASP A 219 15.90 24.20 -2.63
CA ASP A 219 15.98 24.54 -4.06
C ASP A 219 16.80 23.52 -4.85
N PHE A 220 17.89 23.03 -4.23
CA PHE A 220 18.72 21.99 -4.81
C PHE A 220 17.96 20.67 -4.94
N MET A 221 17.21 20.29 -3.90
CA MET A 221 16.32 19.12 -3.92
C MET A 221 15.34 19.19 -5.08
N TRP A 222 14.61 20.30 -5.22
CA TRP A 222 13.61 20.43 -6.28
C TRP A 222 14.23 20.39 -7.68
N LYS A 223 15.39 21.02 -7.89
CA LYS A 223 16.11 20.94 -9.16
C LYS A 223 16.48 19.50 -9.53
N LEU A 224 16.88 18.68 -8.55
CA LEU A 224 17.15 17.25 -8.78
C LEU A 224 15.87 16.46 -9.05
N ILE A 225 14.79 16.69 -8.30
CA ILE A 225 13.49 16.04 -8.53
C ILE A 225 13.02 16.29 -9.97
N GLU A 226 13.07 17.55 -10.41
CA GLU A 226 12.62 17.95 -11.76
C GLU A 226 13.49 17.34 -12.86
N HIS A 227 14.81 17.32 -12.68
CA HIS A 227 15.72 16.71 -13.63
C HIS A 227 15.49 15.19 -13.75
N ILE A 228 15.37 14.47 -12.63
CA ILE A 228 15.10 13.03 -12.63
C ILE A 228 13.72 12.75 -13.26
N ALA A 229 12.70 13.51 -12.88
CA ALA A 229 11.35 13.37 -13.45
C ALA A 229 11.29 13.64 -14.97
N ALA A 230 12.24 14.41 -15.52
CA ALA A 230 12.31 14.74 -16.95
C ALA A 230 13.20 13.78 -17.77
N GLU A 231 14.30 13.28 -17.19
CA GLU A 231 15.36 12.63 -17.97
C GLU A 231 15.63 11.16 -17.59
N GLU A 232 15.24 10.71 -16.39
CA GLU A 232 15.53 9.34 -15.95
C GLU A 232 14.83 8.32 -16.85
N LYS A 233 15.54 7.22 -17.12
CA LYS A 233 15.10 6.14 -18.02
C LYS A 233 14.73 4.87 -17.26
N SER A 234 15.39 4.60 -16.13
CA SER A 234 15.08 3.46 -15.28
C SER A 234 13.76 3.68 -14.56
N TYR A 235 12.85 2.74 -14.74
CA TYR A 235 11.53 2.78 -14.11
C TYR A 235 11.62 2.50 -12.61
N GLY A 236 12.60 1.71 -12.17
CA GLY A 236 12.91 1.52 -10.76
C GLY A 236 13.30 2.83 -10.05
N VAL A 237 14.13 3.66 -10.71
CA VAL A 237 14.52 4.98 -10.17
C VAL A 237 13.32 5.94 -10.13
N LEU A 238 12.50 5.98 -11.19
CA LEU A 238 11.28 6.79 -11.22
C LEU A 238 10.27 6.35 -10.16
N TRP A 239 10.11 5.04 -9.94
CA TRP A 239 9.29 4.50 -8.87
C TRP A 239 9.78 5.00 -7.51
N GLY A 240 11.10 4.98 -7.27
CA GLY A 240 11.70 5.54 -6.06
C GLY A 240 11.41 7.02 -5.85
N LEU A 241 11.51 7.83 -6.90
CA LEU A 241 11.15 9.25 -6.87
C LEU A 241 9.67 9.48 -6.54
N LEU A 242 8.77 8.64 -7.06
CA LEU A 242 7.33 8.74 -6.82
C LEU A 242 6.98 8.31 -5.39
N ALA A 243 7.36 7.08 -5.01
CA ALA A 243 7.03 6.46 -3.72
C ALA A 243 7.73 7.14 -2.53
N GLY A 244 8.89 7.76 -2.76
CA GLY A 244 9.64 8.51 -1.77
C GLY A 244 9.23 9.99 -1.71
N PRO A 245 9.97 10.89 -2.39
CA PRO A 245 9.78 12.32 -2.22
C PRO A 245 8.45 12.85 -2.73
N LEU A 246 7.97 12.45 -3.90
CA LEU A 246 6.75 13.05 -4.46
C LEU A 246 5.51 12.73 -3.62
N LEU A 247 5.35 11.50 -3.16
CA LEU A 247 4.25 11.12 -2.26
C LEU A 247 4.30 11.87 -0.91
N ARG A 248 5.48 12.19 -0.38
CA ARG A 248 5.61 12.97 0.88
C ARG A 248 5.36 14.46 0.67
N LEU A 249 5.89 15.00 -0.44
CA LEU A 249 5.80 16.42 -0.78
C LEU A 249 4.42 16.81 -1.32
N SER A 250 3.56 15.83 -1.64
CA SER A 250 2.19 16.07 -2.13
C SER A 250 1.34 16.89 -1.16
N TRP A 251 1.63 16.84 0.15
CA TRP A 251 0.95 17.62 1.18
C TRP A 251 1.43 19.06 1.31
N VAL A 252 2.59 19.38 0.72
CA VAL A 252 3.22 20.69 0.83
C VAL A 252 3.09 21.48 -0.47
N GLU A 253 3.33 20.83 -1.61
CA GLU A 253 3.37 21.46 -2.94
C GLU A 253 2.48 20.67 -3.94
N PRO A 254 1.17 20.56 -3.69
CA PRO A 254 0.28 19.66 -4.43
C PRO A 254 0.27 19.94 -5.94
N GLU A 255 0.29 21.21 -6.34
CA GLU A 255 0.30 21.60 -7.75
C GLU A 255 1.58 21.18 -8.48
N ARG A 256 2.73 21.33 -7.83
CA ARG A 256 4.02 20.94 -8.41
C ARG A 256 4.12 19.42 -8.51
N VAL A 257 3.71 18.71 -7.46
CA VAL A 257 3.70 17.24 -7.44
C VAL A 257 2.75 16.69 -8.51
N ALA A 258 1.54 17.24 -8.67
CA ALA A 258 0.59 16.80 -9.69
C ALA A 258 1.18 16.91 -11.11
N LYS A 259 1.82 18.04 -11.43
CA LYS A 259 2.44 18.27 -12.74
C LYS A 259 3.59 17.30 -13.02
N LEU A 260 4.47 17.09 -12.04
CA LEU A 260 5.61 16.15 -12.17
C LEU A 260 5.12 14.71 -12.30
N THR A 261 4.14 14.30 -11.50
CA THR A 261 3.54 12.96 -11.56
C THR A 261 2.91 12.71 -12.92
N LYS A 262 2.22 13.71 -13.49
CA LYS A 262 1.66 13.63 -14.85
C LYS A 262 2.75 13.52 -15.91
N ALA A 263 3.79 14.34 -15.83
CA ALA A 263 4.91 14.27 -16.76
C ALA A 263 5.58 12.89 -16.76
N ILE A 264 5.72 12.26 -15.59
CA ILE A 264 6.22 10.89 -15.47
C ILE A 264 5.22 9.90 -16.06
N PHE A 265 3.94 9.96 -15.64
CA PHE A 265 2.90 9.03 -16.09
C PHE A 265 2.78 8.99 -17.61
N ASP A 266 2.76 10.15 -18.27
CA ASP A 266 2.57 10.25 -19.72
C ASP A 266 3.80 9.74 -20.51
N ARG A 267 4.97 9.61 -19.87
CA ARG A 267 6.20 9.05 -20.47
C ARG A 267 6.33 7.54 -20.30
N VAL A 268 5.55 6.92 -19.41
CA VAL A 268 5.66 5.49 -19.11
C VAL A 268 4.99 4.66 -20.20
N GLU A 269 5.79 3.87 -20.89
CA GLU A 269 5.34 2.94 -21.92
C GLU A 269 4.79 1.66 -21.29
N ASP A 270 3.63 1.20 -21.75
CA ASP A 270 2.90 0.06 -21.17
C ASP A 270 3.71 -1.25 -21.13
N ASN A 271 4.56 -1.50 -22.12
CA ASN A 271 5.20 -2.81 -22.34
C ASN A 271 6.64 -2.93 -21.78
N LYS A 272 7.06 -2.03 -20.88
CA LYS A 272 8.40 -2.06 -20.26
C LYS A 272 8.38 -2.66 -18.85
N HIS A 273 9.47 -3.33 -18.48
CA HIS A 273 9.69 -3.83 -17.12
C HIS A 273 9.56 -2.67 -16.10
N GLY A 274 8.82 -2.89 -15.02
CA GLY A 274 8.53 -1.87 -14.01
C GLY A 274 7.47 -0.82 -14.38
N SER A 275 6.93 -0.81 -15.61
CA SER A 275 5.97 0.22 -16.07
C SER A 275 4.71 0.27 -15.20
N LYS A 276 4.18 -0.91 -14.89
CA LYS A 276 2.99 -1.09 -14.07
C LYS A 276 3.16 -0.48 -12.69
N SER A 277 4.26 -0.79 -11.99
CA SER A 277 4.52 -0.26 -10.65
C SER A 277 4.68 1.26 -10.64
N VAL A 278 5.33 1.84 -11.65
CA VAL A 278 5.42 3.31 -11.77
C VAL A 278 4.03 3.93 -11.96
N ARG A 279 3.21 3.36 -12.84
CA ARG A 279 1.84 3.83 -13.08
C ARG A 279 0.98 3.72 -11.83
N GLU A 280 1.02 2.59 -11.13
CA GLU A 280 0.28 2.37 -9.88
C GLU A 280 0.58 3.46 -8.85
N VAL A 281 1.86 3.80 -8.63
CA VAL A 281 2.22 4.87 -7.68
C VAL A 281 1.78 6.25 -8.18
N CYS A 282 1.87 6.53 -9.49
CA CYS A 282 1.30 7.77 -10.05
C CYS A 282 -0.22 7.86 -9.77
N ILE A 283 -0.97 6.77 -9.98
CA ILE A 283 -2.41 6.73 -9.69
C ILE A 283 -2.68 6.96 -8.21
N GLN A 284 -1.91 6.31 -7.33
CA GLN A 284 -2.00 6.55 -5.90
C GLN A 284 -1.80 8.04 -5.55
N ILE A 285 -0.80 8.71 -6.13
CA ILE A 285 -0.55 10.14 -5.91
C ILE A 285 -1.73 10.98 -6.44
N PHE A 286 -2.24 10.72 -7.64
CA PHE A 286 -3.39 11.46 -8.17
C PHE A 286 -4.65 11.26 -7.32
N THR A 287 -4.96 10.02 -6.96
CA THR A 287 -6.10 9.72 -6.09
C THR A 287 -5.97 10.46 -4.76
N ASN A 288 -4.79 10.44 -4.14
CA ASN A 288 -4.57 11.14 -2.88
C ASN A 288 -4.68 12.66 -3.01
N LEU A 289 -4.04 13.26 -4.01
CA LEU A 289 -4.11 14.70 -4.27
C LEU A 289 -5.54 15.18 -4.52
N TYR A 290 -6.33 14.41 -5.27
CA TYR A 290 -7.72 14.77 -5.49
C TYR A 290 -8.59 14.55 -4.24
N VAL A 291 -8.55 13.36 -3.64
CA VAL A 291 -9.43 13.01 -2.52
C VAL A 291 -9.14 13.87 -1.29
N TRP A 292 -7.87 14.10 -0.96
CA TRP A 292 -7.50 14.84 0.25
C TRP A 292 -7.42 16.35 0.04
N GLN A 293 -7.05 16.82 -1.16
CA GLN A 293 -6.71 18.23 -1.39
C GLN A 293 -7.48 18.87 -2.57
N ASN A 294 -8.41 18.16 -3.19
CA ASN A 294 -9.22 18.63 -4.32
C ASN A 294 -8.39 19.15 -5.51
N GLN A 295 -7.22 18.55 -5.75
CA GLN A 295 -6.31 19.02 -6.79
C GLN A 295 -6.88 18.78 -8.21
N PRO A 296 -7.05 19.83 -9.07
CA PRO A 296 -7.82 19.73 -10.31
C PRO A 296 -7.25 18.80 -11.38
N LEU A 297 -5.94 18.80 -11.61
CA LEU A 297 -5.28 17.95 -12.61
C LEU A 297 -5.42 16.47 -12.24
N SER A 298 -5.27 16.18 -10.95
CA SER A 298 -5.40 14.83 -10.41
C SER A 298 -6.84 14.35 -10.50
N ARG A 299 -7.83 15.24 -10.27
CA ARG A 299 -9.24 14.96 -10.53
C ARG A 299 -9.44 14.54 -11.98
N GLU A 300 -9.00 15.35 -12.94
CA GLU A 300 -9.14 15.06 -14.37
C GLU A 300 -8.55 13.69 -14.71
N LYS A 301 -7.33 13.41 -14.25
CA LYS A 301 -6.65 12.14 -14.54
C LYS A 301 -7.38 10.94 -13.93
N VAL A 302 -7.76 11.01 -12.66
CA VAL A 302 -8.51 9.91 -12.00
C VAL A 302 -9.85 9.67 -12.70
N TYR A 303 -10.61 10.72 -13.00
CA TYR A 303 -11.90 10.60 -13.71
C TYR A 303 -11.74 10.02 -15.12
N SER A 304 -10.66 10.34 -15.83
CA SER A 304 -10.38 9.74 -17.14
C SER A 304 -10.22 8.22 -17.08
N ILE A 305 -9.59 7.71 -16.02
CA ILE A 305 -9.34 6.28 -15.78
C ILE A 305 -10.64 5.57 -15.40
N ILE A 306 -11.33 6.05 -14.37
CA ILE A 306 -12.53 5.37 -13.85
C ILE A 306 -13.73 5.48 -14.78
N SER A 307 -13.72 6.39 -15.76
CA SER A 307 -14.75 6.45 -16.81
C SER A 307 -14.56 5.40 -17.90
N SER A 308 -13.36 4.81 -18.03
CA SER A 308 -13.05 3.76 -19.00
C SER A 308 -12.36 2.56 -18.34
N PRO A 309 -12.99 1.91 -17.34
CA PRO A 309 -12.35 0.85 -16.55
C PRO A 309 -12.05 -0.42 -17.35
N PHE A 310 -12.66 -0.59 -18.52
CA PHE A 310 -12.35 -1.69 -19.43
C PHE A 310 -10.96 -1.52 -20.07
N GLU A 311 -10.58 -0.29 -20.43
CA GLU A 311 -9.25 0.01 -20.98
C GLU A 311 -8.20 0.05 -19.86
N HIS A 312 -8.55 0.68 -18.72
CA HIS A 312 -7.64 0.97 -17.61
C HIS A 312 -7.91 0.12 -16.36
N SER A 313 -8.04 -1.20 -16.53
CA SER A 313 -8.47 -2.11 -15.46
C SER A 313 -7.55 -2.09 -14.24
N ASP A 314 -6.23 -2.11 -14.46
CA ASP A 314 -5.24 -2.16 -13.40
C ASP A 314 -5.19 -0.81 -12.66
N GLU A 315 -5.17 0.29 -13.40
CA GLU A 315 -5.21 1.64 -12.82
C GLU A 315 -6.52 1.90 -12.06
N ALA A 316 -7.67 1.46 -12.58
CA ALA A 316 -8.96 1.57 -11.90
C ALA A 316 -8.98 0.76 -10.59
N GLN A 317 -8.35 -0.42 -10.57
CA GLN A 317 -8.20 -1.22 -9.36
C GLN A 317 -7.33 -0.49 -8.33
N THR A 318 -6.25 0.18 -8.76
CA THR A 318 -5.43 1.01 -7.88
C THR A 318 -6.24 2.17 -7.27
N VAL A 319 -7.07 2.86 -8.07
CA VAL A 319 -7.96 3.91 -7.53
C VAL A 319 -8.83 3.33 -6.43
N LEU A 320 -9.53 2.22 -6.72
CA LEU A 320 -10.44 1.56 -5.78
C LEU A 320 -9.78 1.23 -4.44
N THR A 321 -8.61 0.59 -4.45
CA THR A 321 -7.90 0.19 -3.23
C THR A 321 -7.42 1.36 -2.37
N ASN A 322 -7.25 2.55 -2.97
CA ASN A 322 -6.81 3.75 -2.25
C ASN A 322 -7.96 4.56 -1.61
N LEU A 323 -9.23 4.18 -1.83
CA LEU A 323 -10.38 4.95 -1.29
C LEU A 323 -10.71 4.61 0.16
N ARG A 324 -10.37 3.40 0.65
CA ARG A 324 -10.87 2.86 1.92
C ARG A 324 -10.76 3.83 3.10
N THR A 325 -9.57 4.37 3.33
CA THR A 325 -9.32 5.28 4.46
C THR A 325 -10.10 6.60 4.34
N ALA A 326 -10.31 7.08 3.12
CA ALA A 326 -11.02 8.32 2.88
C ALA A 326 -12.54 8.18 3.03
N LEU A 327 -13.11 6.98 2.81
CA LEU A 327 -14.56 6.74 2.94
C LEU A 327 -15.10 6.98 4.35
N THR A 328 -14.28 6.76 5.38
CA THR A 328 -14.66 6.89 6.80
C THR A 328 -13.88 7.98 7.54
N TYR A 329 -13.09 8.79 6.82
CA TYR A 329 -12.19 9.77 7.43
C TYR A 329 -12.94 10.71 8.39
N LYS A 330 -12.52 10.68 9.66
CA LYS A 330 -13.11 11.40 10.80
C LYS A 330 -14.65 11.39 10.79
N ILE A 331 -15.25 10.24 10.54
CA ILE A 331 -16.71 10.13 10.48
C ILE A 331 -17.38 10.53 11.81
N ASN A 332 -16.68 10.33 12.94
CA ASN A 332 -17.07 10.77 14.27
C ASN A 332 -17.13 12.29 14.46
N ASP A 333 -16.38 13.06 13.66
CA ASP A 333 -16.39 14.52 13.71
C ASP A 333 -17.47 15.05 12.77
N ILE A 334 -18.60 15.46 13.36
CA ILE A 334 -19.75 15.98 12.61
C ILE A 334 -19.59 17.44 12.20
N PHE A 335 -18.62 18.15 12.77
CA PHE A 335 -18.38 19.57 12.49
C PHE A 335 -17.18 19.79 11.55
N ASP A 336 -16.34 18.77 11.33
CA ASP A 336 -15.25 18.81 10.34
C ASP A 336 -15.80 18.74 8.90
N THR A 337 -16.01 19.93 8.32
CA THR A 337 -16.47 20.11 6.93
C THR A 337 -15.45 19.59 5.92
N GLU A 338 -14.16 19.74 6.18
CA GLU A 338 -13.11 19.23 5.30
C GLU A 338 -13.13 17.70 5.25
N ALA A 339 -13.29 17.04 6.40
CA ALA A 339 -13.49 15.60 6.45
C ALA A 339 -14.74 15.17 5.67
N ALA A 340 -15.84 15.94 5.76
CA ALA A 340 -17.03 15.67 4.97
C ALA A 340 -16.78 15.76 3.46
N PHE A 341 -16.03 16.76 2.99
CA PHE A 341 -15.65 16.89 1.59
C PHE A 341 -14.71 15.78 1.12
N VAL A 342 -13.76 15.34 1.96
CA VAL A 342 -12.91 14.17 1.68
C VAL A 342 -13.76 12.92 1.47
N ARG A 343 -14.67 12.63 2.40
CA ARG A 343 -15.57 11.46 2.28
C ARG A 343 -16.47 11.58 1.04
N GLN A 344 -16.99 12.77 0.73
CA GLN A 344 -17.79 13.01 -0.46
C GLN A 344 -17.00 12.73 -1.75
N ARG A 345 -15.78 13.25 -1.89
CA ARG A 345 -14.94 12.98 -3.07
C ARG A 345 -14.64 11.49 -3.21
N ALA A 346 -14.30 10.81 -2.11
CA ALA A 346 -14.06 9.37 -2.14
C ALA A 346 -15.30 8.57 -2.57
N ARG A 347 -16.49 8.90 -2.06
CA ARG A 347 -17.75 8.29 -2.47
C ARG A 347 -18.07 8.54 -3.94
N ASN A 348 -17.91 9.77 -4.42
CA ASN A 348 -18.17 10.11 -5.81
C ASN A 348 -17.27 9.33 -6.77
N LEU A 349 -15.99 9.12 -6.43
CA LEU A 349 -15.09 8.25 -7.21
C LEU A 349 -15.55 6.79 -7.20
N LEU A 350 -15.90 6.27 -6.01
CA LEU A 350 -16.36 4.89 -5.86
C LEU A 350 -17.63 4.62 -6.67
N GLN A 351 -18.61 5.51 -6.56
CA GLN A 351 -19.88 5.45 -7.29
C GLN A 351 -19.65 5.54 -8.80
N HIS A 352 -18.86 6.50 -9.27
CA HIS A 352 -18.60 6.66 -10.71
C HIS A 352 -17.84 5.46 -11.30
N LEU A 353 -16.85 4.91 -10.57
CA LEU A 353 -16.14 3.69 -10.97
C LEU A 353 -17.09 2.50 -11.05
N PHE A 354 -17.91 2.29 -10.01
CA PHE A 354 -18.90 1.23 -9.97
C PHE A 354 -19.87 1.34 -11.15
N GLN A 355 -20.47 2.50 -11.38
CA GLN A 355 -21.41 2.74 -12.47
C GLN A 355 -20.76 2.49 -13.83
N SER A 356 -19.55 3.01 -14.06
CA SER A 356 -18.84 2.84 -15.34
C SER A 356 -18.50 1.38 -15.61
N ALA A 357 -18.03 0.64 -14.60
CA ALA A 357 -17.75 -0.79 -14.73
C ALA A 357 -19.02 -1.61 -14.94
N TRP A 358 -20.08 -1.32 -14.18
CA TRP A 358 -21.36 -2.01 -14.25
C TRP A 358 -22.07 -1.80 -15.59
N HIS A 359 -22.14 -0.55 -16.07
CA HIS A 359 -22.72 -0.24 -17.37
C HIS A 359 -21.96 -0.93 -18.50
N LYS A 360 -20.62 -0.99 -18.41
CA LYS A 360 -19.82 -1.67 -19.41
C LYS A 360 -20.01 -3.19 -19.39
N LEU A 361 -20.15 -3.80 -18.22
CA LEU A 361 -20.52 -5.22 -18.11
C LEU A 361 -21.87 -5.48 -18.78
N LYS A 362 -22.89 -4.67 -18.49
CA LYS A 362 -24.21 -4.80 -19.14
C LYS A 362 -24.18 -4.58 -20.65
N GLU A 363 -23.33 -3.68 -21.14
CA GLU A 363 -23.10 -3.49 -22.57
C GLU A 363 -22.51 -4.76 -23.22
N ILE A 364 -21.50 -5.36 -22.60
CA ILE A 364 -20.86 -6.60 -23.08
C ILE A 364 -21.87 -7.76 -23.06
N GLU A 365 -22.59 -7.97 -21.96
CA GLU A 365 -23.62 -9.01 -21.85
C GLU A 365 -24.68 -8.89 -22.96
N ARG A 366 -25.17 -7.68 -23.24
CA ARG A 366 -26.14 -7.45 -24.33
C ARG A 366 -25.55 -7.73 -25.70
N ARG A 367 -24.29 -7.33 -25.93
CA ARG A 367 -23.60 -7.49 -27.22
C ARG A 367 -23.30 -8.96 -27.55
N TYR A 368 -23.06 -9.78 -26.53
CA TYR A 368 -22.70 -11.19 -26.68
C TYR A 368 -23.80 -12.14 -26.17
N ALA A 369 -25.05 -11.68 -26.07
CA ALA A 369 -26.17 -12.43 -25.49
C ALA A 369 -26.41 -13.81 -26.15
N ASP A 370 -26.10 -13.94 -27.45
CA ASP A 370 -26.29 -15.18 -28.21
C ASP A 370 -25.17 -16.22 -28.00
N LEU A 371 -24.10 -15.86 -27.29
CA LEU A 371 -22.94 -16.72 -27.08
C LEU A 371 -22.67 -16.94 -25.58
N PRO A 372 -22.49 -18.20 -25.15
CA PRO A 372 -22.07 -18.46 -23.78
C PRO A 372 -20.69 -17.83 -23.50
N PRO A 373 -20.44 -17.33 -22.27
CA PRO A 373 -19.18 -16.67 -21.90
C PRO A 373 -17.90 -17.46 -22.23
N THR A 374 -17.97 -18.79 -22.17
CA THR A 374 -16.85 -19.69 -22.51
C THR A 374 -16.40 -19.63 -23.96
N LYS A 375 -17.24 -19.10 -24.86
CA LYS A 375 -16.93 -18.93 -26.29
C LYS A 375 -16.45 -17.53 -26.64
N TRP A 376 -16.36 -16.62 -25.66
CA TRP A 376 -15.85 -15.27 -25.91
C TRP A 376 -14.34 -15.27 -26.15
N PRO A 377 -13.78 -14.29 -26.88
CA PRO A 377 -12.34 -14.14 -27.00
C PRO A 377 -11.65 -14.06 -25.63
N GLN A 378 -10.48 -14.68 -25.46
CA GLN A 378 -9.79 -14.75 -24.17
C GLN A 378 -9.54 -13.36 -23.55
N GLN A 379 -9.09 -12.40 -24.35
CA GLN A 379 -8.87 -11.02 -23.90
C GLN A 379 -10.16 -10.37 -23.37
N LEU A 380 -11.31 -10.65 -23.99
CA LEU A 380 -12.60 -10.16 -23.54
C LEU A 380 -13.03 -10.84 -22.23
N GLN A 381 -12.79 -12.15 -22.09
CA GLN A 381 -13.07 -12.87 -20.85
C GLN A 381 -12.25 -12.29 -19.68
N ASP A 382 -10.96 -12.07 -19.89
CA ASP A 382 -10.07 -11.52 -18.86
C ASP A 382 -10.45 -10.08 -18.48
N LYS A 383 -10.74 -9.21 -19.46
CA LYS A 383 -11.21 -7.85 -19.19
C LYS A 383 -12.58 -7.82 -18.49
N THR A 384 -13.50 -8.72 -18.85
CA THR A 384 -14.79 -8.85 -18.16
C THR A 384 -14.59 -9.29 -16.71
N ARG A 385 -13.69 -10.25 -16.46
CA ARG A 385 -13.33 -10.67 -15.10
C ARG A 385 -12.77 -9.50 -14.28
N SER A 386 -11.90 -8.67 -14.86
CA SER A 386 -11.40 -7.46 -14.21
C SER A 386 -12.52 -6.48 -13.88
N LEU A 387 -13.46 -6.23 -14.81
CA LEU A 387 -14.62 -5.38 -14.55
C LEU A 387 -15.49 -5.92 -13.41
N MET A 388 -15.79 -7.22 -13.41
CA MET A 388 -16.54 -7.86 -12.31
C MET A 388 -15.82 -7.69 -10.98
N GLY A 389 -14.48 -7.83 -10.96
CA GLY A 389 -13.64 -7.59 -9.79
C GLY A 389 -13.72 -6.16 -9.27
N LEU A 390 -13.85 -5.16 -10.15
CA LEU A 390 -14.04 -3.76 -9.77
C LEU A 390 -15.42 -3.51 -9.13
N VAL A 391 -16.49 -4.08 -9.72
CA VAL A 391 -17.86 -3.95 -9.19
C VAL A 391 -17.97 -4.63 -7.82
N GLU A 392 -17.49 -5.87 -7.70
CA GLU A 392 -17.46 -6.59 -6.42
C GLU A 392 -16.58 -5.85 -5.41
N GLY A 393 -15.39 -5.41 -5.83
CA GLY A 393 -14.48 -4.67 -4.99
C GLY A 393 -15.11 -3.40 -4.44
N ALA A 394 -15.87 -2.65 -5.23
CA ALA A 394 -16.57 -1.45 -4.76
C ALA A 394 -17.56 -1.75 -3.63
N VAL A 395 -18.35 -2.82 -3.76
CA VAL A 395 -19.30 -3.24 -2.70
C VAL A 395 -18.55 -3.71 -1.47
N ARG A 396 -17.47 -4.46 -1.66
CA ARG A 396 -16.62 -4.95 -0.58
C ARG A 396 -15.93 -3.82 0.20
N GLU A 397 -15.50 -2.75 -0.49
CA GLU A 397 -14.96 -1.55 0.16
C GLU A 397 -16.01 -0.89 1.07
N VAL A 398 -17.28 -0.79 0.63
CA VAL A 398 -18.38 -0.28 1.47
C VAL A 398 -18.66 -1.21 2.66
N TYR A 399 -18.67 -2.53 2.44
CA TYR A 399 -18.84 -3.52 3.50
C TYR A 399 -17.78 -3.37 4.61
N PHE A 400 -16.50 -3.31 4.24
CA PHE A 400 -15.44 -3.09 5.22
C PHE A 400 -15.50 -1.70 5.87
N ALA A 401 -15.73 -0.64 5.08
CA ALA A 401 -15.84 0.72 5.59
C ALA A 401 -17.02 0.91 6.57
N SER A 402 -18.10 0.15 6.40
CA SER A 402 -19.27 0.21 7.29
C SER A 402 -18.99 -0.30 8.71
N GLY A 403 -17.97 -1.13 8.89
CA GLY A 403 -17.70 -1.86 10.14
C GLY A 403 -18.53 -3.14 10.33
N ALA A 404 -19.32 -3.55 9.33
CA ALA A 404 -20.13 -4.78 9.39
C ALA A 404 -19.27 -6.04 9.56
N HIS A 405 -18.11 -6.10 8.90
CA HIS A 405 -17.14 -7.18 9.06
C HIS A 405 -16.61 -7.29 10.51
N ASP A 406 -16.12 -6.17 11.05
CA ASP A 406 -15.54 -6.12 12.40
C ASP A 406 -16.58 -6.44 13.49
N ALA A 407 -17.86 -6.18 13.24
CA ALA A 407 -18.95 -6.56 14.15
C ALA A 407 -19.19 -8.07 14.23
N LYS A 408 -18.78 -8.85 13.21
CA LYS A 408 -18.90 -10.31 13.19
C LYS A 408 -17.70 -11.00 13.83
N GLU A 409 -16.51 -10.42 13.77
CA GLU A 409 -15.30 -10.94 14.41
C GLU A 409 -15.32 -10.66 15.94
N GLN A 410 -16.04 -11.48 16.71
CA GLN A 410 -16.20 -11.34 18.18
C GLN A 410 -14.91 -11.55 19.02
N GLY A 411 -13.72 -11.46 18.43
CA GLY A 411 -12.44 -11.77 19.08
C GLY A 411 -11.36 -10.68 19.03
N GLN A 412 -11.56 -9.60 18.28
CA GLN A 412 -10.56 -8.51 18.18
C GLN A 412 -11.10 -7.24 18.83
N VAL A 413 -10.24 -6.57 19.62
CA VAL A 413 -10.49 -5.25 20.22
C VAL A 413 -10.44 -4.17 19.13
N LYS A 414 -11.31 -4.26 18.12
CA LYS A 414 -11.56 -3.16 17.19
C LYS A 414 -12.73 -2.35 17.75
N THR A 415 -12.52 -1.05 17.86
CA THR A 415 -13.54 -0.10 18.31
C THR A 415 -14.71 -0.15 17.32
N GLN A 416 -15.82 -0.79 17.69
CA GLN A 416 -17.00 -0.80 16.83
C GLN A 416 -17.52 0.63 16.62
N PRO A 417 -18.03 0.95 15.42
CA PRO A 417 -18.56 2.28 15.16
C PRO A 417 -19.77 2.56 16.07
N SER A 418 -19.75 3.73 16.69
CA SER A 418 -20.85 4.25 17.50
C SER A 418 -22.14 4.33 16.69
N ARG A 419 -23.28 4.45 17.39
CA ARG A 419 -24.57 4.62 16.72
C ARG A 419 -24.60 5.87 15.83
N ALA A 420 -23.97 6.96 16.24
CA ALA A 420 -23.93 8.20 15.47
C ALA A 420 -23.12 8.04 14.17
N GLU A 421 -21.96 7.37 14.24
CA GLU A 421 -21.14 7.07 13.06
C GLU A 421 -21.90 6.18 12.07
N ARG A 422 -22.63 5.16 12.58
CA ARG A 422 -23.47 4.29 11.75
C ARG A 422 -24.59 5.04 11.05
N ILE A 423 -25.31 5.94 11.76
CA ILE A 423 -26.35 6.78 11.15
C ILE A 423 -25.76 7.62 10.02
N LYS A 424 -24.61 8.27 10.28
CA LYS A 424 -23.96 9.14 9.31
C LYS A 424 -23.47 8.37 8.09
N PHE A 425 -22.80 7.24 8.29
CA PHE A 425 -22.39 6.36 7.19
C PHE A 425 -23.59 5.93 6.35
N TYR A 426 -24.64 5.41 6.99
CA TYR A 426 -25.84 4.96 6.30
C TYR A 426 -26.45 6.06 5.42
N ASN A 427 -26.58 7.27 5.97
CA ASN A 427 -27.14 8.41 5.24
C ASN A 427 -26.23 8.84 4.07
N GLU A 428 -24.91 8.89 4.28
CA GLU A 428 -23.95 9.29 3.26
C GLU A 428 -23.83 8.27 2.11
N PHE A 429 -24.15 6.99 2.34
CA PHE A 429 -24.05 5.90 1.36
C PHE A 429 -25.40 5.39 0.85
N SER A 430 -26.53 5.93 1.32
CA SER A 430 -27.87 5.36 1.06
C SER A 430 -28.17 5.18 -0.43
N GLU A 431 -27.84 6.19 -1.25
CA GLU A 431 -28.03 6.15 -2.70
C GLU A 431 -27.15 5.09 -3.37
N LEU A 432 -25.88 4.97 -2.96
CA LEU A 432 -24.98 3.94 -3.49
C LEU A 432 -25.44 2.53 -3.11
N LEU A 433 -25.99 2.35 -1.90
CA LEU A 433 -26.59 1.08 -1.48
C LEU A 433 -27.82 0.72 -2.31
N ASP A 434 -28.60 1.71 -2.78
CA ASP A 434 -29.69 1.48 -3.73
C ASP A 434 -29.16 0.99 -5.07
N GLU A 435 -28.11 1.63 -5.60
CA GLU A 435 -27.49 1.21 -6.86
C GLU A 435 -26.93 -0.22 -6.80
N PHE A 436 -26.30 -0.59 -5.68
CA PHE A 436 -25.81 -1.95 -5.49
C PHE A 436 -26.94 -2.99 -5.50
N ALA A 437 -28.11 -2.64 -4.99
CA ALA A 437 -29.27 -3.54 -4.94
C ALA A 437 -29.81 -3.90 -6.34
N GLU A 438 -29.55 -3.08 -7.36
CA GLU A 438 -30.01 -3.30 -8.74
C GLU A 438 -29.06 -4.22 -9.56
N THR A 439 -27.93 -4.66 -8.98
CA THR A 439 -26.92 -5.43 -9.73
C THR A 439 -27.34 -6.86 -10.05
N GLY A 440 -28.00 -7.55 -9.11
CA GLY A 440 -28.41 -8.93 -9.29
C GLY A 440 -27.30 -9.99 -9.12
N LEU A 441 -26.02 -9.61 -9.02
CA LEU A 441 -24.93 -10.59 -8.95
C LEU A 441 -24.82 -11.24 -7.56
N PRO A 442 -24.81 -12.59 -7.44
CA PRO A 442 -24.89 -13.28 -6.14
C PRO A 442 -23.80 -12.90 -5.12
N ASN A 443 -22.54 -12.83 -5.56
CA ASN A 443 -21.40 -12.42 -4.73
C ASN A 443 -21.54 -10.99 -4.20
N ILE A 444 -22.08 -10.08 -5.01
CA ILE A 444 -22.33 -8.68 -4.63
C ILE A 444 -23.47 -8.59 -3.63
N ILE A 445 -24.58 -9.26 -3.92
CA ILE A 445 -25.77 -9.24 -3.07
C ILE A 445 -25.46 -9.77 -1.68
N HIS A 446 -24.62 -10.80 -1.56
CA HIS A 446 -24.24 -11.33 -0.26
C HIS A 446 -23.61 -10.25 0.63
N TYR A 447 -22.53 -9.58 0.16
CA TYR A 447 -21.88 -8.50 0.91
C TYR A 447 -22.80 -7.31 1.17
N LEU A 448 -23.67 -6.97 0.21
CA LEU A 448 -24.67 -5.92 0.38
C LEU A 448 -25.66 -6.27 1.49
N VAL A 449 -26.22 -7.49 1.50
CA VAL A 449 -27.19 -7.93 2.52
C VAL A 449 -26.53 -8.01 3.90
N GLU A 450 -25.27 -8.45 3.99
CA GLU A 450 -24.52 -8.39 5.25
C GLU A 450 -24.32 -6.94 5.76
N THR A 451 -24.01 -6.02 4.85
CA THR A 451 -23.89 -4.59 5.15
C THR A 451 -25.24 -4.04 5.64
N LEU A 452 -26.33 -4.37 4.96
CA LEU A 452 -27.69 -3.92 5.30
C LEU A 452 -28.16 -4.52 6.64
N GLU A 453 -27.84 -5.79 6.94
CA GLU A 453 -28.13 -6.42 8.23
C GLU A 453 -27.56 -5.60 9.40
N PHE A 454 -26.35 -5.09 9.24
CA PHE A 454 -25.67 -4.26 10.24
C PHE A 454 -26.42 -2.95 10.52
N PHE A 455 -27.12 -2.39 9.53
CA PHE A 455 -27.87 -1.15 9.64
C PHE A 455 -29.35 -1.32 10.05
N ILE A 456 -29.84 -2.54 10.29
CA ILE A 456 -31.21 -2.78 10.79
C ILE A 456 -31.57 -1.88 11.99
N PRO A 457 -30.72 -1.70 13.03
CA PRO A 457 -31.03 -0.84 14.18
C PRO A 457 -31.12 0.66 13.84
N ILE A 458 -30.63 1.07 12.67
CA ILE A 458 -30.55 2.48 12.25
C ILE A 458 -31.83 2.88 11.51
N ASN A 459 -32.17 2.18 10.43
CA ASN A 459 -33.38 2.44 9.63
C ASN A 459 -34.02 1.15 9.15
N ARG A 460 -34.64 0.42 10.10
CA ARG A 460 -35.30 -0.88 9.89
C ARG A 460 -36.23 -0.96 8.68
N ARG A 461 -37.00 0.08 8.36
CA ARG A 461 -37.94 0.06 7.22
C ARG A 461 -37.17 0.11 5.92
N ASP A 462 -36.35 1.13 5.76
CA ASP A 462 -35.58 1.36 4.53
C ASP A 462 -34.61 0.21 4.24
N VAL A 463 -33.92 -0.27 5.28
CA VAL A 463 -33.02 -1.43 5.20
C VAL A 463 -33.77 -2.69 4.72
N PHE A 464 -34.96 -2.96 5.25
CA PHE A 464 -35.74 -4.14 4.85
C PHE A 464 -36.11 -4.09 3.36
N LEU A 465 -36.53 -2.92 2.87
CA LEU A 465 -36.90 -2.73 1.47
C LEU A 465 -35.68 -2.77 0.53
N LYS A 466 -34.50 -2.28 0.96
CA LYS A 466 -33.24 -2.45 0.22
C LYS A 466 -32.83 -3.92 0.12
N ILE A 467 -32.97 -4.69 1.21
CA ILE A 467 -32.72 -6.15 1.21
C ILE A 467 -33.68 -6.84 0.24
N ALA A 468 -34.97 -6.51 0.28
CA ALA A 468 -35.96 -7.10 -0.61
C ALA A 468 -35.63 -6.85 -2.09
N ARG A 469 -35.24 -5.62 -2.44
CA ARG A 469 -34.80 -5.27 -3.80
C ARG A 469 -33.57 -6.07 -4.22
N ALA A 470 -32.55 -6.14 -3.37
CA ALA A 470 -31.33 -6.89 -3.65
C ALA A 470 -31.62 -8.39 -3.89
N VAL A 471 -32.42 -9.02 -3.02
CA VAL A 471 -32.82 -10.43 -3.18
C VAL A 471 -33.59 -10.66 -4.48
N LYS A 472 -34.53 -9.76 -4.81
CA LYS A 472 -35.33 -9.84 -6.03
C LYS A 472 -34.48 -9.68 -7.29
N ALA A 473 -33.49 -8.77 -7.28
CA ALA A 473 -32.53 -8.66 -8.37
C ALA A 473 -31.69 -9.95 -8.50
N GLY A 474 -31.30 -10.55 -7.37
CA GLY A 474 -30.52 -11.77 -7.30
C GLY A 474 -31.21 -13.04 -7.76
N GLU A 475 -32.55 -13.06 -7.75
CA GLU A 475 -33.33 -14.22 -8.20
C GLU A 475 -32.96 -14.66 -9.62
N ARG A 476 -32.71 -13.68 -10.50
CA ARG A 476 -32.38 -13.92 -11.92
C ARG A 476 -31.05 -14.63 -12.10
N GLU A 477 -30.08 -14.32 -11.25
CA GLU A 477 -28.72 -14.85 -11.30
C GLU A 477 -28.51 -16.03 -10.33
N GLY A 478 -29.57 -16.50 -9.66
CA GLY A 478 -29.54 -17.69 -8.83
C GLY A 478 -29.05 -17.48 -7.39
N TYR A 479 -29.11 -16.26 -6.84
CA TYR A 479 -28.74 -15.98 -5.44
C TYR A 479 -29.45 -16.89 -4.42
N GLN A 480 -30.70 -17.27 -4.72
CA GLN A 480 -31.50 -18.18 -3.92
C GLN A 480 -30.95 -19.60 -3.82
N TYR A 481 -30.02 -20.00 -4.68
CA TYR A 481 -29.36 -21.31 -4.62
C TYR A 481 -28.05 -21.29 -3.82
N GLU A 482 -27.57 -20.12 -3.41
CA GLU A 482 -26.36 -19.98 -2.58
C GLU A 482 -26.65 -20.38 -1.12
N PRO A 483 -25.95 -21.38 -0.55
CA PRO A 483 -26.22 -21.82 0.83
C PRO A 483 -26.08 -20.71 1.88
N LEU A 484 -25.09 -19.82 1.72
CA LEU A 484 -24.85 -18.70 2.62
C LEU A 484 -25.96 -17.63 2.51
N ALA A 485 -26.59 -17.49 1.35
CA ALA A 485 -27.69 -16.55 1.14
C ALA A 485 -28.91 -16.92 1.99
N VAL A 486 -29.29 -18.20 1.97
CA VAL A 486 -30.47 -18.71 2.67
C VAL A 486 -30.34 -18.50 4.17
N ASP A 487 -29.18 -18.86 4.73
CA ASP A 487 -28.93 -18.74 6.16
C ASP A 487 -28.96 -17.29 6.64
N LEU A 488 -28.38 -16.38 5.85
CA LEU A 488 -28.41 -14.95 6.13
C LEU A 488 -29.83 -14.38 6.05
N ILE A 489 -30.59 -14.69 4.98
CA ILE A 489 -31.94 -14.18 4.79
C ILE A 489 -32.90 -14.73 5.85
N VAL A 490 -32.85 -16.02 6.16
CA VAL A 490 -33.69 -16.62 7.22
C VAL A 490 -33.38 -15.99 8.58
N LYS A 491 -32.10 -15.74 8.89
CA LYS A 491 -31.70 -15.04 10.12
C LYS A 491 -32.29 -13.64 10.18
N ILE A 492 -32.18 -12.87 9.10
CA ILE A 492 -32.73 -11.51 9.00
C ILE A 492 -34.25 -11.52 9.18
N ILE A 493 -34.97 -12.35 8.43
CA ILE A 493 -36.45 -12.43 8.52
C ILE A 493 -36.87 -12.83 9.93
N SER A 494 -36.21 -13.82 10.52
CA SER A 494 -36.51 -14.26 11.89
C SER A 494 -36.35 -13.11 12.89
N ARG A 495 -35.30 -12.30 12.75
CA ARG A 495 -35.09 -11.10 13.56
C ARG A 495 -36.20 -10.06 13.34
N TYR A 496 -36.63 -9.80 12.11
CA TYR A 496 -37.72 -8.87 11.83
C TYR A 496 -39.07 -9.35 12.40
N LEU A 497 -39.36 -10.65 12.31
CA LEU A 497 -40.57 -11.23 12.90
C LEU A 497 -40.56 -11.18 14.43
N ALA A 498 -39.38 -11.34 15.05
CA ALA A 498 -39.22 -11.28 16.51
C ALA A 498 -39.26 -9.83 17.04
N ASP A 499 -38.44 -8.95 16.48
CA ASP A 499 -38.17 -7.62 17.05
C ASP A 499 -39.04 -6.51 16.42
N TYR A 500 -39.55 -6.72 15.20
CA TYR A 500 -40.17 -5.67 14.38
C TYR A 500 -41.49 -6.09 13.72
N ARG A 501 -42.23 -7.06 14.29
CA ARG A 501 -43.52 -7.57 13.78
C ARG A 501 -44.50 -6.47 13.38
N ASN A 502 -44.65 -5.43 14.21
CA ASN A 502 -45.54 -4.30 13.96
C ASN A 502 -45.25 -3.58 12.62
N LEU A 503 -43.97 -3.50 12.21
CA LEU A 503 -43.58 -2.90 10.94
C LEU A 503 -44.10 -3.73 9.77
N LEU A 504 -43.92 -5.05 9.83
CA LEU A 504 -44.36 -5.99 8.79
C LEU A 504 -45.89 -6.08 8.68
N GLN A 505 -46.63 -5.83 9.78
CA GLN A 505 -48.09 -5.86 9.80
C GLN A 505 -48.73 -4.55 9.32
N LYS A 506 -48.15 -3.40 9.67
CA LYS A 506 -48.77 -2.08 9.39
C LYS A 506 -48.31 -1.44 8.09
N ASP A 507 -47.13 -1.81 7.61
CA ASP A 507 -46.58 -1.28 6.38
C ASP A 507 -46.81 -2.27 5.23
N ALA A 508 -47.74 -1.94 4.33
CA ALA A 508 -48.13 -2.79 3.22
C ALA A 508 -46.97 -3.09 2.24
N GLU A 509 -46.00 -2.18 2.13
CA GLU A 509 -44.83 -2.38 1.27
C GLU A 509 -43.89 -3.41 1.90
N CYS A 510 -43.61 -3.29 3.20
CA CYS A 510 -42.82 -4.29 3.94
C CYS A 510 -43.52 -5.66 3.98
N GLN A 511 -44.85 -5.69 4.12
CA GLN A 511 -45.59 -6.95 4.10
C GLN A 511 -45.45 -7.66 2.75
N ARG A 512 -45.60 -6.93 1.64
CA ARG A 512 -45.42 -7.47 0.28
C ARG A 512 -43.99 -7.94 0.06
N ALA A 513 -43.01 -7.12 0.46
CA ALA A 513 -41.60 -7.47 0.36
C ALA A 513 -41.24 -8.76 1.14
N LEU A 514 -41.83 -8.97 2.32
CA LEU A 514 -41.65 -10.19 3.09
C LEU A 514 -42.15 -11.43 2.34
N ILE A 515 -43.34 -11.34 1.74
CA ILE A 515 -43.94 -12.42 0.97
C ILE A 515 -43.08 -12.72 -0.26
N ASP A 516 -42.68 -11.69 -1.00
CA ASP A 516 -41.84 -11.82 -2.19
C ASP A 516 -40.50 -12.51 -1.86
N ILE A 517 -39.81 -12.09 -0.79
CA ILE A 517 -38.55 -12.73 -0.38
C ILE A 517 -38.77 -14.21 -0.05
N LEU A 518 -39.79 -14.53 0.75
CA LEU A 518 -40.03 -15.92 1.17
C LEU A 518 -40.40 -16.81 -0.02
N ASP A 519 -41.21 -16.31 -0.95
CA ASP A 519 -41.60 -17.02 -2.17
C ASP A 519 -40.39 -17.40 -3.02
N ILE A 520 -39.42 -16.48 -3.19
CA ILE A 520 -38.16 -16.74 -3.92
C ILE A 520 -37.41 -17.95 -3.34
N PHE A 521 -37.22 -17.99 -2.02
CA PHE A 521 -36.47 -19.08 -1.37
C PHE A 521 -37.28 -20.38 -1.19
N VAL A 522 -38.61 -20.26 -1.09
CA VAL A 522 -39.55 -21.40 -1.05
C VAL A 522 -39.56 -22.12 -2.40
N LYS A 523 -39.64 -21.37 -3.50
CA LYS A 523 -39.55 -21.89 -4.88
C LYS A 523 -38.22 -22.59 -5.15
N ALA A 524 -37.13 -22.09 -4.57
CA ALA A 524 -35.82 -22.73 -4.63
C ALA A 524 -35.70 -24.01 -3.79
N GLY A 525 -36.71 -24.35 -2.97
CA GLY A 525 -36.80 -25.61 -2.25
C GLY A 525 -36.19 -25.63 -0.85
N TRP A 526 -35.94 -24.48 -0.22
CA TRP A 526 -35.23 -24.44 1.07
C TRP A 526 -36.13 -24.75 2.27
N PRO A 527 -35.89 -25.83 3.04
CA PRO A 527 -36.76 -26.22 4.17
C PRO A 527 -36.79 -25.20 5.32
N LYS A 528 -35.76 -24.37 5.46
CA LYS A 528 -35.71 -23.30 6.46
C LYS A 528 -36.68 -22.15 6.09
N ALA A 529 -36.79 -21.79 4.81
CA ALA A 529 -37.70 -20.76 4.33
C ALA A 529 -39.17 -21.22 4.47
N TRP A 530 -39.48 -22.46 4.09
CA TRP A 530 -40.80 -23.07 4.30
C TRP A 530 -41.26 -23.00 5.76
N ARG A 531 -40.39 -23.33 6.72
CA ARG A 531 -40.70 -23.25 8.17
C ARG A 531 -41.05 -21.83 8.62
N VAL A 532 -40.41 -20.81 8.06
CA VAL A 532 -40.73 -19.42 8.36
C VAL A 532 -42.06 -19.02 7.73
N ALA A 533 -42.29 -19.41 6.46
CA ALA A 533 -43.53 -19.12 5.74
C ALA A 533 -44.77 -19.71 6.42
N TYR A 534 -44.73 -20.97 6.86
CA TYR A 534 -45.85 -21.59 7.60
C TYR A 534 -46.18 -20.87 8.91
N ARG A 535 -45.17 -20.33 9.59
CA ARG A 535 -45.38 -19.58 10.84
C ARG A 535 -45.93 -18.17 10.60
N LEU A 536 -45.97 -17.68 9.36
CA LEU A 536 -46.56 -16.36 9.07
C LEU A 536 -48.05 -16.31 9.42
N GLU A 537 -48.81 -17.37 9.18
CA GLU A 537 -50.24 -17.39 9.53
C GLU A 537 -50.46 -17.22 11.04
N GLU A 538 -49.59 -17.78 11.87
CA GLU A 538 -49.60 -17.60 13.33
C GLU A 538 -49.10 -16.19 13.75
N ILE A 539 -48.23 -15.57 12.93
CA ILE A 539 -47.61 -14.26 13.19
C ILE A 539 -48.45 -13.09 12.63
N PHE A 540 -49.44 -13.34 11.77
CA PHE A 540 -50.31 -12.29 11.22
C PHE A 540 -51.77 -12.40 11.67
N ARG A 541 -52.09 -13.39 12.53
CA ARG A 541 -53.29 -13.38 13.37
C ARG A 541 -53.17 -12.44 14.56
#